data_AF-A0A8H9KYM7-F1
#
_entry.id   AF-A0A8H9KYM7-F1
#
_cell.length_a   1.000
_cell.length_b   1.000
_cell.length_c   1.000
_cell.angle_alpha   90.00
_cell.angle_beta   90.00
_cell.angle_gamma   90.00
#
_symmetry.space_group_name_H-M   'P 1'
#
loop_
_entity.id
_entity.type
_entity.pdbx_description
1 polymer ?
#
loop_
_entity_poly.entity_id
_entity_poly.type
_entity_poly.pdbx_seq_one_letter_code
_entity_poly.pdbx_strand_id
1 'polypeptide(L)'
;MNELFFSAMFIGSILFGNPETTEIPSELNMNNVEYTQANPSGTITLISSSAMKLKFKVTGDQVDTPLDIYVNDEAQGSVNVNEEFEIKRPVNNGGQQSIEVILKNADSIYASYVISF
;
A
#
# COMPACT_ATOMS: atom_id res chain seq x y z
N MET A 1 8.20 -20.14 -14.93
CA MET A 1 6.94 -20.70 -15.46
C MET A 1 6.40 -21.66 -14.41
N ASN A 2 5.17 -21.37 -13.98
CA ASN A 2 4.18 -22.16 -13.25
C ASN A 2 4.34 -22.55 -11.78
N GLU A 3 3.26 -22.21 -11.08
CA GLU A 3 2.87 -22.35 -9.69
C GLU A 3 2.58 -23.81 -9.30
N LEU A 4 2.42 -24.08 -8.00
CA LEU A 4 1.22 -24.72 -7.43
C LEU A 4 1.31 -24.77 -5.88
N PHE A 5 0.24 -24.31 -5.24
CA PHE A 5 -0.03 -24.27 -3.81
C PHE A 5 -0.31 -25.65 -3.22
N PHE A 6 0.09 -25.91 -1.97
CA PHE A 6 -0.62 -26.85 -1.10
C PHE A 6 -0.55 -26.40 0.37
N SER A 7 -1.69 -25.95 0.88
CA SER A 7 -1.94 -25.75 2.31
C SER A 7 -2.11 -27.11 2.98
N ALA A 8 -1.21 -27.44 3.91
CA ALA A 8 -1.39 -28.56 4.82
C ALA A 8 -0.83 -28.20 6.19
N MET A 9 -1.69 -27.72 7.09
CA MET A 9 -1.41 -27.89 8.52
C MET A 9 -2.43 -28.88 9.08
N PHE A 10 -1.90 -30.10 9.19
CA PHE A 10 -2.48 -31.31 9.73
C PHE A 10 -2.72 -31.12 11.24
N ILE A 11 -3.98 -31.19 11.69
CA ILE A 11 -4.28 -31.67 13.04
C ILE A 11 -5.06 -32.97 12.86
N GLY A 12 -4.31 -34.02 12.56
CA GLY A 12 -4.76 -35.38 12.81
C GLY A 12 -4.93 -35.55 14.30
N SER A 13 -6.13 -35.90 14.75
CA SER A 13 -6.44 -36.63 16.00
C SER A 13 -7.95 -36.73 16.23
N ILE A 14 -8.75 -37.25 15.29
CA ILE A 14 -10.04 -37.88 15.65
C ILE A 14 -10.30 -39.08 14.72
N LEU A 15 -9.35 -40.02 14.68
CA LEU A 15 -9.52 -41.32 14.04
C LEU A 15 -9.66 -42.40 15.11
N PHE A 16 -10.81 -42.46 15.77
CA PHE A 16 -11.28 -43.69 16.41
C PHE A 16 -12.81 -43.76 16.31
N GLY A 17 -13.30 -44.71 15.50
CA GLY A 17 -14.64 -45.27 15.62
C GLY A 17 -15.60 -45.02 14.46
N ASN A 18 -15.77 -46.06 13.64
CA ASN A 18 -16.93 -46.41 12.81
C ASN A 18 -17.09 -45.76 11.40
N PRO A 19 -17.27 -46.56 10.32
CA PRO A 19 -17.34 -46.06 8.93
C PRO A 19 -18.76 -45.67 8.45
N GLU A 20 -19.75 -45.52 9.33
CA GLU A 20 -21.16 -45.35 8.92
C GLU A 20 -21.90 -44.19 9.60
N THR A 21 -21.30 -43.00 9.68
CA THR A 21 -22.08 -41.79 9.99
C THR A 21 -21.57 -40.61 9.18
N THR A 22 -22.19 -40.43 8.03
CA THR A 22 -22.17 -39.24 7.19
C THR A 22 -22.85 -38.07 7.93
N GLU A 23 -22.19 -37.50 8.93
CA GLU A 23 -22.68 -36.26 9.56
C GLU A 23 -21.52 -35.28 9.71
N ILE A 24 -21.24 -34.56 8.62
CA ILE A 24 -20.53 -33.28 8.69
C ILE A 24 -21.43 -32.38 9.53
N PRO A 25 -20.94 -31.81 10.66
CA PRO A 25 -21.72 -30.87 11.44
C PRO A 25 -22.15 -29.72 10.54
N SER A 26 -23.45 -29.68 10.24
CA SER A 26 -24.09 -28.65 9.42
C SER A 26 -24.23 -27.38 10.24
N GLU A 27 -23.13 -26.79 10.67
CA GLU A 27 -23.14 -25.54 11.45
C GLU A 27 -21.75 -24.88 11.50
N LEU A 28 -20.96 -24.97 10.42
CA LEU A 28 -19.97 -23.92 10.14
C LEU A 28 -20.64 -22.86 9.27
N ASN A 29 -21.62 -22.17 9.84
CA ASN A 29 -21.96 -20.83 9.39
C ASN A 29 -20.78 -19.93 9.81
N MET A 30 -19.67 -20.07 9.09
CA MET A 30 -18.65 -19.04 9.05
C MET A 30 -19.34 -17.82 8.48
N ASN A 31 -19.87 -16.98 9.38
CA ASN A 31 -20.14 -15.60 9.07
C ASN A 31 -18.82 -15.06 8.50
N ASN A 32 -18.72 -14.99 7.17
CA ASN A 32 -17.70 -14.21 6.49
C ASN A 32 -17.98 -12.77 6.89
N VAL A 33 -17.46 -12.37 8.05
CA VAL A 33 -17.33 -10.98 8.40
C VAL A 33 -16.33 -10.45 7.39
N GLU A 34 -16.82 -9.86 6.30
CA GLU A 34 -16.02 -9.05 5.40
C GLU A 34 -15.46 -7.90 6.23
N TYR A 35 -14.26 -8.09 6.77
CA TYR A 35 -13.49 -6.98 7.31
C TYR A 35 -13.18 -6.07 6.14
N THR A 36 -13.80 -4.89 6.10
CA THR A 36 -13.41 -3.84 5.17
C THR A 36 -11.96 -3.52 5.47
N GLN A 37 -11.05 -3.98 4.61
CA GLN A 37 -9.62 -3.75 4.80
C GLN A 37 -9.41 -2.24 4.79
N ALA A 38 -8.80 -1.70 5.85
CA ALA A 38 -8.53 -0.28 5.93
C ALA A 38 -7.61 0.13 4.77
N ASN A 39 -7.88 1.28 4.17
CA ASN A 39 -7.02 1.80 3.11
C ASN A 39 -5.62 2.05 3.67
N PRO A 40 -4.56 1.56 3.01
CA PRO A 40 -3.19 1.74 3.49
C PRO A 40 -2.84 3.24 3.50
N SER A 41 -2.15 3.68 4.54
CA SER A 41 -1.86 5.09 4.76
C SER A 41 -0.42 5.32 5.23
N GLY A 42 0.10 6.51 4.97
CA GLY A 42 1.42 6.87 5.45
C GLY A 42 1.66 8.37 5.53
N THR A 43 2.93 8.73 5.55
CA THR A 43 3.41 10.10 5.68
C THR A 43 4.58 10.32 4.73
N ILE A 44 4.59 11.49 4.09
CA ILE A 44 5.71 11.98 3.28
C ILE A 44 6.37 13.09 4.08
N THR A 45 7.69 13.04 4.22
CA THR A 45 8.47 14.08 4.89
C THR A 45 9.50 14.65 3.93
N LEU A 46 9.54 15.98 3.80
CA LEU A 46 10.63 16.67 3.11
C LEU A 46 11.90 16.59 3.96
N ILE A 47 12.92 15.90 3.47
CA ILE A 47 14.19 15.72 4.20
C ILE A 47 15.30 16.65 3.72
N SER A 48 15.24 17.10 2.46
CA SER A 48 16.18 18.10 1.93
C SER A 48 15.57 18.87 0.77
N SER A 49 15.96 20.13 0.62
CA SER A 49 15.51 21.01 -0.44
C SER A 49 16.68 21.84 -0.98
N SER A 50 16.81 21.87 -2.30
CA SER A 50 17.76 22.70 -3.02
C SER A 50 17.04 23.50 -4.11
N ALA A 51 17.75 24.42 -4.76
CA ALA A 51 17.20 25.22 -5.86
C ALA A 51 16.67 24.37 -7.03
N MET A 52 17.19 23.16 -7.23
CA MET A 52 16.85 22.31 -8.38
C MET A 52 16.08 21.03 -8.02
N LYS A 53 16.15 20.58 -6.76
CA LYS A 53 15.72 19.25 -6.34
C LYS A 53 15.11 19.27 -4.95
N LEU A 54 14.12 18.43 -4.72
CA LEU A 54 13.50 18.18 -3.43
C LEU A 54 13.61 16.69 -3.11
N LYS A 55 14.08 16.36 -1.91
CA LYS A 55 14.27 14.98 -1.46
C LYS A 55 13.28 14.68 -0.34
N PHE A 56 12.60 13.55 -0.45
CA PHE A 56 11.56 13.12 0.47
C PHE A 56 11.85 11.73 1.01
N LYS A 57 11.26 11.44 2.17
CA LYS A 57 11.17 10.10 2.75
C LYS A 57 9.70 9.73 2.95
N VAL A 58 9.33 8.51 2.57
CA VAL A 58 8.00 7.96 2.84
C VAL A 58 8.06 6.95 3.98
N THR A 59 7.09 6.99 4.89
CA THR A 59 6.94 6.03 5.99
C THR A 59 5.45 5.73 6.21
N GLY A 60 5.09 4.50 6.54
CA GLY A 60 3.69 4.14 6.79
C GLY A 60 3.42 2.64 6.67
N ASP A 61 2.16 2.31 6.45
CA ASP A 61 1.68 0.94 6.24
C ASP A 61 2.41 0.29 5.05
N GLN A 62 2.81 -0.97 5.19
CA GLN A 62 3.40 -1.71 4.08
C GLN A 62 2.35 -1.97 3.00
N VAL A 63 2.78 -1.86 1.74
CA VAL A 63 1.97 -2.14 0.56
C VAL A 63 2.74 -3.09 -0.37
N ASP A 64 2.02 -3.94 -1.08
CA ASP A 64 2.61 -4.95 -1.96
C ASP A 64 3.09 -4.35 -3.30
N THR A 65 2.67 -3.12 -3.61
CA THR A 65 3.01 -2.40 -4.83
C THR A 65 3.70 -1.06 -4.52
N PRO A 66 4.68 -0.64 -5.34
CA PRO A 66 5.27 0.69 -5.22
C PRO A 66 4.21 1.80 -5.31
N LEU A 67 4.46 2.90 -4.62
CA LEU A 67 3.61 4.09 -4.63
C LEU A 67 3.96 4.96 -5.85
N ASP A 68 2.95 5.39 -6.60
CA ASP A 68 3.14 6.31 -7.72
C ASP A 68 3.28 7.75 -7.22
N ILE A 69 4.31 8.44 -7.69
CA ILE A 69 4.66 9.80 -7.31
C ILE A 69 4.05 10.77 -8.32
N TYR A 70 3.22 11.68 -7.83
CA TYR A 70 2.68 12.80 -8.59
C TYR A 70 3.16 14.12 -8.00
N VAL A 71 3.55 15.06 -8.86
CA VAL A 71 3.93 16.42 -8.49
C VAL A 71 3.08 17.38 -9.29
N ASN A 72 2.22 18.15 -8.61
CA ASN A 72 1.23 19.01 -9.26
C ASN A 72 0.43 18.26 -10.35
N ASP A 73 -0.11 17.08 -10.00
CA ASP A 73 -0.84 16.16 -10.88
C ASP A 73 -0.02 15.50 -12.02
N GLU A 74 1.27 15.79 -12.15
CA GLU A 74 2.15 15.14 -13.14
C GLU A 74 2.89 13.94 -12.55
N ALA A 75 2.79 12.78 -13.20
CA ALA A 75 3.50 11.58 -12.79
C ALA A 75 5.03 11.74 -12.94
N GLN A 76 5.78 11.43 -11.88
CA GLN A 76 7.24 11.56 -11.83
C GLN A 76 7.97 10.22 -11.71
N GLY A 77 7.30 9.17 -11.25
CA GLY A 77 7.89 7.85 -11.03
C GLY A 77 7.19 7.08 -9.92
N SER A 78 7.89 6.15 -9.29
CA SER A 78 7.38 5.37 -8.16
C SER A 78 8.42 5.17 -7.06
N VAL A 79 7.97 4.84 -5.84
CA VAL A 79 8.81 4.64 -4.65
C VAL A 79 8.21 3.58 -3.72
N ASN A 80 9.03 2.77 -3.05
CA ASN A 80 8.53 1.85 -2.03
C ASN A 80 8.40 2.54 -0.67
N VAL A 81 7.54 2.01 0.20
CA VAL A 81 7.41 2.49 1.58
C VAL A 81 8.74 2.31 2.33
N ASN A 82 9.10 3.28 3.16
CA ASN A 82 10.38 3.37 3.89
C ASN A 82 11.61 3.73 3.04
N GLU A 83 11.43 4.04 1.76
CA GLU A 83 12.50 4.55 0.89
C GLU A 83 12.52 6.08 0.82
N GLU A 84 13.62 6.61 0.28
CA GLU A 84 13.78 8.02 -0.06
C GLU A 84 13.67 8.20 -1.57
N PHE A 85 13.06 9.29 -2.00
CA PHE A 85 12.95 9.66 -3.41
C PHE A 85 13.28 11.13 -3.63
N GLU A 86 13.63 11.46 -4.87
CA GLU A 86 13.97 12.81 -5.28
C GLU A 86 13.11 13.22 -6.48
N ILE A 87 12.58 14.44 -6.42
CA ILE A 87 11.91 15.09 -7.55
C ILE A 87 12.70 16.30 -7.99
N LYS A 88 12.66 16.60 -9.29
CA LYS A 88 13.13 17.90 -9.79
C LYS A 88 12.17 18.97 -9.29
N ARG A 89 12.70 20.12 -8.88
CA ARG A 89 11.87 21.27 -8.53
C ARG A 89 11.16 21.74 -9.82
N PRO A 90 9.81 21.69 -9.87
CA PRO A 90 9.07 22.17 -11.01
C PRO A 90 9.31 23.67 -11.23
N VAL A 91 9.31 24.08 -12.49
CA VAL A 91 9.50 25.49 -12.87
C VAL A 91 8.24 26.26 -12.50
N ASN A 92 8.38 27.23 -11.60
CA ASN A 92 7.26 28.06 -11.19
C ASN A 92 6.92 29.06 -12.31
N ASN A 93 5.87 28.79 -13.08
CA ASN A 93 5.44 29.62 -14.21
C ASN A 93 4.65 30.88 -13.79
N GLY A 94 4.92 31.43 -12.61
CA GLY A 94 4.36 32.71 -12.14
C GLY A 94 2.92 32.63 -11.59
N GLY A 95 2.24 31.49 -11.72
CA GLY A 95 0.91 31.26 -11.16
C GLY A 95 0.84 30.23 -10.02
N GLN A 96 1.85 29.37 -9.86
CA GLN A 96 1.85 28.32 -8.84
C GLN A 96 2.54 28.82 -7.57
N GLN A 97 1.77 29.01 -6.50
CA GLN A 97 2.32 29.40 -5.19
C GLN A 97 2.73 28.20 -4.34
N SER A 98 2.43 26.99 -4.82
CA SER A 98 2.73 25.77 -4.10
C SER A 98 3.16 24.64 -5.03
N ILE A 99 3.90 23.69 -4.45
CA ILE A 99 4.17 22.38 -5.01
C ILE A 99 3.44 21.36 -4.16
N GLU A 100 2.57 20.58 -4.77
CA GLU A 100 1.92 19.43 -4.14
C GLU A 100 2.59 18.14 -4.61
N VAL A 101 2.96 17.30 -3.66
CA VAL A 101 3.50 15.95 -3.89
C VAL A 101 2.49 14.95 -3.35
N ILE A 102 2.01 14.04 -4.19
CA ILE A 102 1.04 13.01 -3.84
C ILE A 102 1.66 11.65 -4.12
N LEU A 103 1.56 10.75 -3.15
CA LEU A 103 1.82 9.32 -3.34
C LEU A 103 0.48 8.60 -3.44
N LYS A 104 0.28 7.85 -4.51
CA LYS A 104 -0.91 7.02 -4.72
C LYS A 104 -0.55 5.54 -4.64
N ASN A 105 -1.46 4.75 -4.07
CA ASN A 105 -1.47 3.30 -4.21
C ASN A 105 -2.75 2.93 -4.95
N ALA A 106 -2.62 2.47 -6.19
CA ALA A 106 -3.74 2.29 -7.11
C ALA A 106 -4.61 3.57 -7.19
N ASP A 107 -5.91 3.47 -6.92
CA ASP A 107 -6.85 4.59 -7.00
C ASP A 107 -6.94 5.42 -5.71
N SER A 108 -6.15 5.09 -4.68
CA SER A 108 -6.20 5.76 -3.37
C SER A 108 -4.98 6.65 -3.12
N ILE A 109 -5.21 7.80 -2.50
CA ILE A 109 -4.12 8.64 -1.98
C ILE A 109 -3.58 7.97 -0.72
N TYR A 110 -2.29 7.61 -0.76
CA TYR A 110 -1.59 7.01 0.36
C TYR A 110 -1.03 8.09 1.30
N ALA A 111 -0.46 9.16 0.75
CA ALA A 111 0.04 10.31 1.48
C ALA A 111 0.18 11.53 0.56
N SER A 112 0.16 12.74 1.13
CA SER A 112 0.42 13.99 0.39
C SER A 112 1.27 14.97 1.20
N TYR A 113 1.95 15.87 0.50
CA TYR A 113 2.76 16.92 1.09
C TYR A 113 2.70 18.18 0.23
N VAL A 114 2.43 19.34 0.84
CA VAL A 114 2.34 20.62 0.14
C VAL A 114 3.44 21.56 0.63
N ILE A 115 4.21 22.12 -0.30
CA ILE A 115 5.18 23.19 -0.07
C ILE A 115 4.58 24.49 -0.59
N SER A 116 4.52 25.53 0.23
CA SER A 116 4.15 26.89 -0.19
C SER A 116 5.39 27.78 -0.27
N PHE A 117 5.43 28.73 -1.22
CA PHE A 117 6.55 29.64 -1.48
C PHE A 117 6.19 31.11 -1.30
#